data_AF-A0A2G6NIT8-F1
#
_entry.id   AF-A0A2G6NIT8-F1
#
_cell.length_a   1.000
_cell.length_b   1.000
_cell.length_c   1.000
_cell.angle_alpha   90.00
_cell.angle_beta   90.00
_cell.angle_gamma   90.00
#
_symmetry.space_group_name_H-M   'P 1'
#
loop_
_entity.id
_entity.type
_entity.pdbx_description
1 polymer ?
#
loop_
_entity_poly.entity_id
_entity_poly.type
_entity_poly.pdbx_seq_one_letter_code
_entity_poly.pdbx_strand_id
1 'polypeptide(L)'
;MKKLLLTMVFMGAVLHAKDYEVKMMSWGNGEPMIFDPAVLRVESGDSITFLPVQQGHQVDSVKIPEGATKMHSEIDEKYHVTLDKEGIYFYTCLPHRSMNMAGLIQVGSQPSNRDAVVKAIDALEAKAAMNKGRIYRYLKQLDDMNAGVAQTQPAVMSQMQPMAMSHTQPAAMSHATSAETVVKPSSAVGE
;
A
#
# COMPACT_ATOMS: atom_id res chain seq x y z
N MET A 1 43.71 12.79 34.11
CA MET A 1 42.28 12.99 33.76
C MET A 1 42.19 13.33 32.27
N LYS A 2 41.97 12.35 31.40
CA LYS A 2 41.80 12.58 29.95
C LYS A 2 40.31 12.54 29.65
N LYS A 3 39.76 13.70 29.28
CA LYS A 3 38.34 13.86 28.91
C LYS A 3 38.14 13.20 27.54
N LEU A 4 37.41 12.10 27.52
CA LEU A 4 36.98 11.43 26.29
C LEU A 4 35.79 12.21 25.73
N LEU A 5 36.03 13.02 24.70
CA LEU A 5 34.98 13.68 23.92
C LEU A 5 34.45 12.66 22.90
N LEU A 6 33.24 12.15 23.17
CA LEU A 6 32.51 11.26 22.26
C LEU A 6 31.76 12.12 21.23
N THR A 7 32.35 12.28 20.04
CA THR A 7 31.71 12.96 18.91
C THR A 7 30.64 12.04 18.32
N MET A 8 29.37 12.31 18.62
CA MET A 8 28.22 11.61 18.03
C MET A 8 27.98 12.14 16.61
N VAL A 9 28.42 11.37 15.61
CA VAL A 9 28.12 11.63 14.19
C VAL A 9 26.65 11.32 13.95
N PHE A 10 25.84 12.36 13.76
CA PHE A 10 24.45 12.24 13.33
C PHE A 10 24.46 11.89 11.82
N MET A 11 24.32 10.60 11.50
CA MET A 11 24.18 10.14 10.12
C MET A 11 22.76 10.49 9.65
N GLY A 12 22.60 11.63 8.97
CA GLY A 12 21.31 12.03 8.39
C GLY A 12 20.91 11.07 7.26
N ALA A 13 19.73 10.47 7.36
CA ALA A 13 19.14 9.72 6.26
C ALA A 13 18.76 10.71 5.14
N VAL A 14 19.35 10.55 3.97
CA VAL A 14 18.93 11.28 2.76
C VAL A 14 17.62 10.65 2.29
N LEU A 15 16.50 11.34 2.48
CA LEU A 15 15.23 10.97 1.86
C LEU A 15 15.33 11.32 0.37
N HIS A 16 15.41 10.29 -0.46
CA HIS A 16 15.34 10.44 -1.91
C HIS A 16 13.88 10.43 -2.34
N ALA A 17 13.40 11.57 -2.85
CA ALA A 17 12.15 11.65 -3.58
C ALA A 17 12.23 10.76 -4.83
N LYS A 18 11.17 9.97 -5.07
CA LYS A 18 11.03 9.11 -6.24
C LYS A 18 10.08 9.73 -7.26
N ASP A 19 10.36 9.47 -8.53
CA ASP A 19 9.46 9.81 -9.63
C ASP A 19 8.66 8.57 -10.06
N TYR A 20 7.36 8.75 -10.23
CA TYR A 20 6.45 7.74 -10.77
C TYR A 20 5.81 8.26 -12.05
N GLU A 21 5.45 7.33 -12.93
CA GLU A 21 4.68 7.63 -14.14
C GLU A 21 3.28 7.03 -14.05
N VAL A 22 2.29 7.79 -14.50
CA VAL A 22 0.91 7.36 -14.67
C VAL A 22 0.51 7.62 -16.11
N LYS A 23 0.32 6.54 -16.87
CA LYS A 23 -0.10 6.62 -18.28
C LYS A 23 -1.59 6.90 -18.36
N MET A 24 -2.00 7.71 -19.33
CA MET A 24 -3.41 7.95 -19.64
C MET A 24 -3.76 7.25 -20.95
N MET A 25 -4.71 6.32 -20.91
CA MET A 25 -4.94 5.35 -21.98
C MET A 25 -6.42 5.23 -22.32
N SER A 26 -6.74 5.22 -23.62
CA SER A 26 -8.09 4.90 -24.11
C SER A 26 -8.37 3.41 -23.97
N TRP A 27 -7.33 2.58 -24.04
CA TRP A 27 -7.37 1.15 -23.73
C TRP A 27 -6.05 0.68 -23.08
N GLY A 28 -6.14 -0.08 -22.00
CA GLY A 28 -5.00 -0.68 -21.31
C GLY A 28 -5.47 -1.69 -20.26
N ASN A 29 -4.63 -2.68 -19.93
CA ASN A 29 -4.97 -3.70 -18.92
C ASN A 29 -6.33 -4.39 -19.11
N GLY A 30 -6.80 -4.51 -20.37
CA GLY A 30 -8.10 -5.09 -20.71
C GLY A 30 -9.32 -4.20 -20.41
N GLU A 31 -9.10 -2.94 -20.03
CA GLU A 31 -10.14 -1.99 -19.67
C GLU A 31 -10.06 -0.70 -20.53
N PRO A 32 -11.21 -0.09 -20.89
CA PRO A 32 -11.23 1.20 -21.57
C PRO A 32 -11.08 2.37 -20.60
N MET A 33 -10.48 3.47 -21.08
CA MET A 33 -10.38 4.76 -20.41
C MET A 33 -9.81 4.64 -18.99
N ILE A 34 -8.51 4.38 -18.91
CA ILE A 34 -7.82 4.12 -17.63
C ILE A 34 -6.59 5.00 -17.45
N PHE A 35 -6.27 5.23 -16.18
CA PHE A 35 -4.93 5.57 -15.76
C PHE A 35 -4.16 4.27 -15.45
N ASP A 36 -2.88 4.20 -15.79
CA ASP A 36 -2.03 3.03 -15.53
C ASP A 36 -0.68 3.45 -14.91
N PRO A 37 -0.42 3.12 -13.62
CA PRO A 37 -1.35 2.45 -12.70
C PRO A 37 -2.52 3.37 -12.28
N ALA A 38 -3.68 2.78 -12.01
CA ALA A 38 -4.84 3.51 -11.50
C ALA A 38 -4.79 3.75 -9.98
N VAL A 39 -4.01 2.93 -9.26
CA VAL A 39 -3.82 3.00 -7.82
C VAL A 39 -2.34 3.02 -7.53
N LEU A 40 -1.90 4.00 -6.74
CA LEU A 40 -0.50 4.16 -6.36
C LEU A 40 -0.38 4.54 -4.87
N ARG A 41 0.69 4.09 -4.25
CA ARG A 41 1.15 4.58 -2.95
C ARG A 41 2.53 5.18 -3.11
N VAL A 42 2.70 6.36 -2.54
CA VAL A 42 3.95 7.13 -2.59
C VAL A 42 4.22 7.74 -1.22
N GLU A 43 5.44 8.23 -1.04
CA GLU A 43 5.85 8.97 0.14
C GLU A 43 5.73 10.48 -0.09
N SER A 44 5.68 11.26 0.99
CA SER A 44 5.66 12.73 0.88
C SER A 44 6.94 13.22 0.18
N GLY A 45 6.76 14.09 -0.81
CA GLY A 45 7.85 14.63 -1.63
C GLY A 45 8.15 13.82 -2.89
N ASP A 46 7.52 12.64 -3.07
CA ASP A 46 7.55 11.94 -4.35
C ASP A 46 6.77 12.73 -5.42
N SER A 47 7.11 12.49 -6.68
CA SER A 47 6.49 13.17 -7.82
C SER A 47 5.82 12.20 -8.78
N ILE A 48 4.77 12.67 -9.43
CA ILE A 48 3.99 11.93 -10.42
C ILE A 48 4.05 12.66 -11.76
N THR A 49 4.37 11.93 -12.82
CA THR A 49 4.23 12.39 -14.20
C THR A 49 3.07 11.68 -14.87
N PHE A 50 2.01 12.41 -15.19
CA PHE A 50 0.90 11.95 -16.00
C PHE A 50 1.28 12.05 -17.47
N LEU A 51 1.31 10.90 -18.16
CA LEU A 51 1.76 10.78 -19.53
C LEU A 51 0.60 10.40 -20.46
N PRO A 52 0.16 11.30 -21.37
CA PRO A 52 -0.86 10.97 -22.39
C PRO A 52 -0.23 10.09 -23.47
N VAL A 53 -0.19 8.78 -23.24
CA VAL A 53 0.32 7.82 -24.24
C VAL A 53 -0.68 7.55 -25.37
N GLN A 54 -1.94 7.95 -25.17
CA GLN A 54 -3.01 7.97 -26.16
C GLN A 54 -3.72 9.34 -26.07
N GLN A 55 -4.24 9.84 -27.19
CA GLN A 55 -4.84 11.18 -27.28
C GLN A 55 -6.20 11.28 -26.58
N GLY A 56 -6.60 12.51 -26.24
CA GLY A 56 -7.87 12.85 -25.62
C GLY A 56 -7.88 12.75 -24.09
N HIS A 57 -6.71 12.83 -23.44
CA HIS A 57 -6.63 12.61 -21.99
C HIS A 57 -6.03 13.79 -21.24
N GLN A 58 -6.52 14.00 -20.01
CA GLN A 58 -6.00 14.96 -19.06
C GLN A 58 -6.16 14.42 -17.63
N VAL A 59 -5.56 15.11 -16.67
CA VAL A 59 -5.76 14.87 -15.24
C VAL A 59 -6.45 16.08 -14.59
N ASP A 60 -7.40 15.83 -13.70
CA ASP A 60 -8.09 16.84 -12.91
C ASP A 60 -8.45 16.33 -11.51
N SER A 61 -8.27 17.18 -10.50
CA SER A 61 -8.52 16.81 -9.10
C SER A 61 -10.00 16.76 -8.76
N VAL A 62 -10.44 15.65 -8.16
CA VAL A 62 -11.81 15.51 -7.63
C VAL A 62 -11.85 15.78 -6.13
N LYS A 63 -10.98 15.10 -5.36
CA LYS A 63 -10.83 15.29 -3.91
C LYS A 63 -9.39 15.02 -3.53
N ILE A 64 -8.77 15.99 -2.87
CA ILE A 64 -7.36 15.94 -2.44
C ILE A 64 -7.25 16.36 -0.97
N PRO A 65 -6.10 16.13 -0.32
CA PRO A 65 -5.86 16.62 1.04
C PRO A 65 -5.96 18.15 1.12
N GLU A 66 -6.29 18.67 2.30
CA GLU A 66 -6.34 20.11 2.53
C GLU A 66 -4.96 20.74 2.35
N GLY A 67 -4.91 21.88 1.66
CA GLY A 67 -3.65 22.57 1.35
C GLY A 67 -2.76 21.88 0.31
N ALA A 68 -3.22 20.80 -0.32
CA ALA A 68 -2.52 20.17 -1.43
C ALA A 68 -2.70 20.96 -2.74
N THR A 69 -1.69 20.89 -3.60
CA THR A 69 -1.75 21.46 -4.96
C THR A 69 -2.82 20.75 -5.78
N LYS A 70 -3.73 21.52 -6.39
CA LYS A 70 -4.71 20.97 -7.33
C LYS A 70 -4.00 20.56 -8.62
N MET A 71 -4.24 19.33 -9.04
CA MET A 71 -3.88 18.82 -10.36
C MET A 71 -4.92 19.27 -11.39
N HIS A 72 -4.44 19.86 -12.47
CA HIS A 72 -5.20 20.17 -13.68
C HIS A 72 -4.21 20.25 -14.85
N SER A 73 -4.43 19.47 -15.89
CA SER A 73 -3.69 19.57 -17.16
C SER A 73 -4.62 19.92 -18.31
N GLU A 74 -4.05 20.52 -19.36
CA GLU A 74 -4.73 20.59 -20.65
C GLU A 74 -4.83 19.19 -21.27
N ILE A 75 -5.68 19.06 -22.29
CA ILE A 75 -5.79 17.82 -23.08
C ILE A 75 -4.45 17.52 -23.76
N ASP A 76 -4.01 16.27 -23.64
CA ASP A 76 -2.77 15.73 -24.22
C ASP A 76 -1.49 16.40 -23.71
N GLU A 77 -1.58 17.16 -22.61
CA GLU A 77 -0.43 17.71 -21.91
C GLU A 77 0.21 16.65 -21.00
N LYS A 78 1.53 16.51 -21.10
CA LYS A 78 2.32 15.81 -20.07
C LYS A 78 2.37 16.66 -18.81
N TYR A 79 1.81 16.17 -17.72
CA TYR A 79 1.67 16.93 -16.48
C TYR A 79 2.51 16.33 -15.35
N HIS A 80 3.26 17.16 -14.63
CA HIS A 80 4.12 16.76 -13.52
C HIS A 80 3.70 17.44 -12.23
N VAL A 81 3.68 16.71 -11.12
CA VAL A 81 3.30 17.23 -9.81
C VAL A 81 4.06 16.52 -8.68
N THR A 82 4.56 17.31 -7.73
CA THR A 82 5.11 16.80 -6.47
C THR A 82 4.02 16.73 -5.40
N LEU A 83 3.99 15.65 -4.62
CA LEU A 83 2.95 15.36 -3.64
C LEU A 83 3.49 15.47 -2.21
N ASP A 84 3.29 16.64 -1.60
CA ASP A 84 3.84 16.95 -0.25
C ASP A 84 2.84 16.81 0.90
N LYS A 85 1.56 16.57 0.61
CA LYS A 85 0.52 16.48 1.64
C LYS A 85 0.04 15.05 1.77
N GLU A 86 0.09 14.52 2.98
CA GLU A 86 -0.41 13.18 3.26
C GLU A 86 -1.92 13.08 3.04
N GLY A 87 -2.35 11.92 2.54
CA GLY A 87 -3.75 11.62 2.26
C GLY A 87 -3.97 11.06 0.86
N ILE A 88 -5.24 10.89 0.50
CA ILE A 88 -5.66 10.33 -0.79
C ILE A 88 -5.95 11.46 -1.77
N TYR A 89 -5.31 11.39 -2.92
CA TYR A 89 -5.54 12.20 -4.10
C TYR A 89 -6.42 11.40 -5.05
N PHE A 90 -7.70 11.77 -5.09
CA PHE A 90 -8.68 11.26 -6.04
C PHE A 90 -8.82 12.21 -7.21
N TYR A 91 -8.55 11.71 -8.41
CA TYR A 91 -8.53 12.48 -9.65
C TYR A 91 -9.26 11.75 -10.78
N THR A 92 -9.63 12.50 -11.81
CA THR A 92 -10.39 12.04 -12.98
C THR A 92 -9.80 12.63 -14.26
N CYS A 93 -10.11 12.02 -15.39
CA CYS A 93 -9.99 12.69 -16.69
C CYS A 93 -11.34 13.37 -17.01
N LEU A 94 -11.35 14.70 -17.23
CA LEU A 94 -12.60 15.45 -17.39
C LEU A 94 -13.47 14.99 -18.59
N PRO A 95 -12.94 14.82 -19.82
CA PRO A 95 -13.73 14.31 -20.95
C PRO A 95 -14.33 12.92 -20.72
N HIS A 96 -13.68 12.10 -19.89
CA HIS A 96 -14.04 10.70 -19.64
C HIS A 96 -14.61 10.48 -18.24
N ARG A 97 -15.06 11.57 -17.60
CA ARG A 97 -15.59 11.55 -16.23
C ARG A 97 -16.83 10.66 -16.12
N SER A 98 -17.73 10.72 -17.10
CA SER A 98 -18.93 9.87 -17.17
C SER A 98 -18.59 8.39 -17.39
N MET A 99 -17.36 8.08 -17.81
CA MET A 99 -16.89 6.72 -18.03
C MET A 99 -16.05 6.19 -16.86
N ASN A 100 -16.02 6.90 -15.72
CA ASN A 100 -15.20 6.55 -14.56
C ASN A 100 -13.71 6.35 -14.90
N MET A 101 -13.15 7.19 -15.78
CA MET A 101 -11.69 7.29 -15.93
C MET A 101 -11.13 8.10 -14.76
N ALA A 102 -10.75 7.39 -13.70
CA ALA A 102 -10.29 7.96 -12.45
C ALA A 102 -9.15 7.14 -11.83
N GLY A 103 -8.43 7.75 -10.90
CA GLY A 103 -7.35 7.09 -10.16
C GLY A 103 -7.24 7.59 -8.72
N LEU A 104 -6.49 6.85 -7.91
CA LEU A 104 -6.25 7.12 -6.50
C LEU A 104 -4.75 7.02 -6.22
N ILE A 105 -4.16 8.11 -5.74
CA ILE A 105 -2.80 8.10 -5.21
C ILE A 105 -2.89 8.36 -3.71
N GLN A 106 -2.29 7.51 -2.89
CA GLN A 106 -2.14 7.77 -1.46
C GLN A 106 -0.72 8.18 -1.14
N VAL A 107 -0.58 9.32 -0.46
CA VAL A 107 0.67 9.78 0.11
C VAL A 107 0.70 9.39 1.59
N GLY A 108 1.73 8.65 1.99
CA GLY A 108 1.94 8.21 3.37
C GLY A 108 1.05 7.03 3.81
N SER A 109 1.01 6.78 5.12
CA SER A 109 0.45 5.56 5.70
C SER A 109 -1.00 5.65 6.17
N GLN A 110 -1.45 6.82 6.61
CA GLN A 110 -2.77 7.01 7.23
C GLN A 110 -3.49 8.22 6.61
N PRO A 111 -4.40 8.00 5.64
CA PRO A 111 -5.04 9.11 4.95
C PRO A 111 -6.15 9.74 5.78
N SER A 112 -5.94 10.98 6.22
CA SER A 112 -6.90 11.75 7.03
C SER A 112 -8.20 12.10 6.30
N ASN A 113 -8.20 12.07 4.96
CA ASN A 113 -9.32 12.51 4.13
C ASN A 113 -10.14 11.35 3.50
N ARG A 114 -9.96 10.10 3.96
CA ARG A 114 -10.61 8.92 3.35
C ARG A 114 -12.13 9.05 3.25
N ASP A 115 -12.82 9.48 4.31
CA ASP A 115 -14.29 9.64 4.30
C ASP A 115 -14.75 10.68 3.27
N ALA A 116 -13.99 11.75 3.09
CA ALA A 116 -14.28 12.76 2.08
C ALA A 116 -14.07 12.23 0.66
N VAL A 117 -13.11 11.32 0.47
CA VAL A 117 -12.88 10.61 -0.78
C VAL A 117 -14.01 9.63 -1.07
N VAL A 118 -14.45 8.83 -0.09
CA VAL A 118 -15.60 7.91 -0.26
C VAL A 118 -16.84 8.67 -0.75
N LYS A 119 -17.19 9.79 -0.10
CA LYS A 119 -18.31 10.65 -0.53
C LYS A 119 -18.13 11.17 -1.96
N ALA A 120 -16.91 11.50 -2.35
CA ALA A 120 -16.62 11.95 -3.71
C ALA A 120 -16.74 10.82 -4.74
N ILE A 121 -16.33 9.60 -4.38
CA ILE A 121 -16.51 8.39 -5.19
C ILE A 121 -18.00 8.12 -5.40
N ASP A 122 -18.80 8.11 -4.33
CA ASP A 122 -20.25 7.90 -4.39
C ASP A 122 -20.92 8.90 -5.36
N ALA A 123 -20.53 10.17 -5.25
CA ALA A 123 -21.06 11.24 -6.09
C ALA A 123 -20.65 11.11 -7.57
N LEU A 124 -19.46 10.54 -7.84
CA LEU A 124 -18.98 10.31 -9.20
C LEU A 124 -19.62 9.08 -9.83
N GLU A 125 -19.63 7.96 -9.10
CA GLU A 125 -20.22 6.68 -9.51
C GLU A 125 -21.73 6.81 -9.79
N ALA A 126 -22.45 7.62 -9.00
CA ALA A 126 -23.86 7.90 -9.23
C ALA A 126 -24.15 8.54 -10.61
N LYS A 127 -23.17 9.24 -11.18
CA LYS A 127 -23.28 9.95 -12.48
C LYS A 127 -22.63 9.18 -13.62
N ALA A 128 -22.02 8.04 -13.35
CA ALA A 128 -21.30 7.26 -14.34
C ALA A 128 -22.28 6.59 -15.33
N ALA A 129 -21.99 6.74 -16.62
CA ALA A 129 -22.62 6.02 -17.71
C ALA A 129 -21.97 4.64 -17.93
N MET A 130 -20.67 4.50 -17.65
CA MET A 130 -19.91 3.28 -17.86
C MET A 130 -18.98 2.96 -16.69
N ASN A 131 -18.47 1.72 -16.64
CA ASN A 131 -17.46 1.27 -15.68
C ASN A 131 -17.87 1.50 -14.21
N LYS A 132 -19.14 1.28 -13.89
CA LYS A 132 -19.65 1.41 -12.51
C LYS A 132 -18.94 0.44 -11.57
N GLY A 133 -18.61 0.93 -10.39
CA GLY A 133 -17.93 0.18 -9.34
C GLY A 133 -16.43 0.01 -9.54
N ARG A 134 -15.86 0.49 -10.66
CA ARG A 134 -14.41 0.50 -10.89
C ARG A 134 -13.69 1.27 -9.78
N ILE A 135 -14.22 2.42 -9.36
CA ILE A 135 -13.52 3.27 -8.41
C ILE A 135 -13.58 2.67 -7.01
N TYR A 136 -14.65 1.95 -6.67
CA TYR A 136 -14.70 1.15 -5.44
C TYR A 136 -13.67 0.01 -5.46
N ARG A 137 -13.41 -0.64 -6.61
CA ARG A 137 -12.31 -1.62 -6.73
C ARG A 137 -10.96 -0.99 -6.44
N TYR A 138 -10.71 0.22 -6.94
CA TYR A 138 -9.48 0.96 -6.69
C TYR A 138 -9.31 1.34 -5.21
N LEU A 139 -10.39 1.81 -4.56
CA LEU A 139 -10.37 2.09 -3.13
C LEU A 139 -10.08 0.82 -2.32
N LYS A 140 -10.69 -0.31 -2.69
CA LYS A 140 -10.42 -1.59 -2.05
C LYS A 140 -8.96 -2.02 -2.24
N GLN A 141 -8.41 -1.90 -3.44
CA GLN A 141 -6.99 -2.21 -3.69
C GLN A 141 -6.09 -1.37 -2.79
N LEU A 142 -6.40 -0.08 -2.64
CA LEU A 142 -5.65 0.81 -1.75
C LEU A 142 -5.76 0.38 -0.27
N ASP A 143 -6.96 0.00 0.19
CA ASP A 143 -7.17 -0.52 1.54
C ASP A 143 -6.41 -1.86 1.77
N ASP A 144 -6.43 -2.76 0.78
CA ASP A 144 -5.68 -4.02 0.84
C ASP A 144 -4.16 -3.76 0.92
N MET A 145 -3.66 -2.76 0.17
CA MET A 145 -2.26 -2.30 0.27
C MET A 145 -1.94 -1.70 1.65
N ASN A 146 -2.91 -1.06 2.33
CA ASN A 146 -2.75 -0.59 3.72
C ASN A 146 -2.67 -1.74 4.71
N ALA A 147 -3.51 -2.77 4.55
CA ALA A 147 -3.49 -3.95 5.41
C ALA A 147 -2.16 -4.74 5.29
N GLY A 148 -1.59 -4.86 4.09
CA GLY A 148 -0.31 -5.54 3.87
C GLY A 148 0.90 -4.85 4.52
N VAL A 149 0.87 -3.52 4.64
CA VAL A 149 1.93 -2.75 5.33
C VAL A 149 1.83 -2.91 6.86
N ALA A 150 0.62 -2.94 7.42
CA ALA A 150 0.41 -3.15 8.85
C ALA A 150 0.94 -4.50 9.36
N GLN A 151 1.07 -5.50 8.49
CA GLN A 151 1.63 -6.81 8.83
C GLN A 151 3.16 -6.88 8.76
N THR A 152 3.82 -5.92 8.11
CA THR A 152 5.28 -5.92 7.91
C THR A 152 6.04 -4.96 8.84
N GLN A 153 5.35 -4.11 9.60
CA GLN A 153 5.94 -3.34 10.70
C GLN A 153 6.18 -4.26 11.91
N PRO A 154 7.44 -4.58 12.25
CA PRO A 154 7.72 -5.65 13.17
C PRO A 154 7.31 -5.27 14.61
N ALA A 155 6.60 -6.18 15.28
CA ALA A 155 6.38 -6.18 16.72
C ALA A 155 7.67 -6.43 17.54
N VAL A 156 8.79 -5.79 17.19
CA VAL A 156 10.12 -6.03 17.78
C VAL A 156 10.45 -5.13 18.96
N MET A 157 9.54 -4.26 19.42
CA MET A 157 9.78 -3.43 20.62
C MET A 157 9.23 -4.01 21.93
N SER A 158 8.75 -5.26 21.96
CA SER A 158 8.18 -5.85 23.19
C SER A 158 8.94 -7.05 23.78
N GLN A 159 10.11 -7.44 23.28
CA GLN A 159 10.81 -8.66 23.77
C GLN A 159 12.25 -8.44 24.24
N MET A 160 12.63 -7.24 24.68
CA MET A 160 13.89 -7.04 25.38
C MET A 160 13.62 -6.73 26.87
N GLN A 161 13.23 -7.76 27.63
CA GLN A 161 13.39 -7.75 29.08
C GLN A 161 14.70 -8.47 29.44
N PRO A 162 15.54 -7.90 30.33
CA PRO A 162 16.83 -8.48 30.65
C PRO A 162 16.69 -9.64 31.64
N MET A 163 17.36 -10.74 31.30
CA MET A 163 18.14 -11.66 32.14
C MET A 163 17.67 -11.90 33.59
N ALA A 164 17.33 -13.16 33.88
CA ALA A 164 17.65 -13.76 35.18
C ALA A 164 18.31 -15.12 34.96
N MET A 165 19.62 -15.16 35.20
CA MET A 165 20.44 -16.36 35.30
C MET A 165 20.09 -17.13 36.57
N SER A 166 19.93 -18.46 36.46
CA SER A 166 20.04 -19.35 37.62
C SER A 166 20.68 -20.68 37.20
N HIS A 167 21.93 -20.86 37.64
CA HIS A 167 22.60 -22.14 37.96
C HIS A 167 21.68 -23.02 38.84
N THR A 168 21.69 -24.36 38.91
CA THR A 168 22.72 -25.40 38.77
C THR A 168 22.05 -26.81 38.77
N GLN A 169 22.71 -27.79 38.15
CA GLN A 169 22.59 -29.29 38.10
C GLN A 169 22.30 -30.09 39.40
N PRO A 170 22.30 -31.47 39.43
CA PRO A 170 21.85 -32.51 38.45
C PRO A 170 21.17 -33.78 39.07
N ALA A 171 20.75 -34.70 38.17
CA ALA A 171 20.81 -36.18 38.23
C ALA A 171 19.93 -37.02 39.20
N ALA A 172 19.18 -37.97 38.62
CA ALA A 172 19.18 -39.38 39.05
C ALA A 172 18.67 -40.29 37.92
N MET A 173 19.47 -41.31 37.58
CA MET A 173 19.11 -42.46 36.75
C MET A 173 18.45 -43.52 37.63
N SER A 174 17.57 -44.37 37.09
CA SER A 174 17.78 -45.83 37.10
C SER A 174 16.59 -46.66 36.59
N HIS A 175 16.98 -47.76 35.95
CA HIS A 175 16.37 -49.08 35.77
C HIS A 175 15.24 -49.34 34.75
N ALA A 176 15.62 -50.27 33.87
CA ALA A 176 14.86 -51.00 32.87
C ALA A 176 14.03 -52.15 33.46
N THR A 177 13.04 -52.64 32.70
CA THR A 177 12.69 -54.07 32.66
C THR A 177 11.98 -54.46 31.34
N SER A 178 12.44 -55.59 30.79
CA SER A 178 11.85 -56.65 29.92
C SER A 178 10.63 -56.35 29.02
N ALA A 179 10.68 -56.59 27.69
CA ALA A 179 10.39 -57.86 26.98
C ALA A 179 8.99 -58.45 27.31
N GLU A 180 8.08 -58.81 26.41
CA GLU A 180 8.23 -59.72 25.26
C GLU A 180 6.94 -59.77 24.39
N THR A 181 7.12 -59.87 23.06
CA THR A 181 6.37 -60.58 21.98
C THR A 181 4.85 -60.83 22.04
N VAL A 182 4.11 -60.48 20.97
CA VAL A 182 3.15 -61.37 20.23
C VAL A 182 2.94 -60.85 18.78
N VAL A 183 2.86 -61.80 17.84
CA VAL A 183 2.77 -61.72 16.38
C VAL A 183 1.31 -61.59 15.88
N LYS A 184 1.09 -60.75 14.83
CA LYS A 184 0.16 -60.75 13.63
C LYS A 184 -1.00 -61.79 13.50
N PRO A 185 -1.89 -61.74 12.46
CA PRO A 185 -2.47 -60.69 11.58
C PRO A 185 -4.04 -60.82 11.49
N SER A 186 -4.69 -60.31 10.41
CA SER A 186 -6.07 -60.62 9.88
C SER A 186 -7.13 -59.55 10.20
N SER A 187 -8.08 -59.10 9.37
CA SER A 187 -8.49 -59.23 7.94
C SER A 187 -9.68 -58.26 7.68
N ALA A 188 -10.09 -58.14 6.40
CA ALA A 188 -11.40 -57.64 5.85
C ALA A 188 -11.57 -56.12 5.69
N VAL A 189 -11.88 -55.51 4.52
CA VAL A 189 -12.84 -55.75 3.39
C VAL A 189 -14.28 -55.28 3.69
N GLY A 190 -14.80 -54.41 2.80
CA GLY A 190 -16.22 -54.05 2.61
C GLY A 190 -16.55 -52.65 3.15
N GLU A 191 -17.14 -51.69 2.41
CA GLU A 191 -17.81 -51.64 1.10
C GLU A 191 -17.40 -50.37 0.33
#